data_AF-A0A974N8R3-F1
#
_entry.id   AF-A0A974N8R3-F1
#
_cell.length_a   1.000
_cell.length_b   1.000
_cell.length_c   1.000
_cell.angle_alpha   90.00
_cell.angle_beta   90.00
_cell.angle_gamma   90.00
#
_symmetry.space_group_name_H-M   'P 1'
#
loop_
_entity.id
_entity.type
_entity.pdbx_description
1 polymer ?
#
loop_
_entity_poly.entity_id
_entity_poly.type
_entity_poly.pdbx_seq_one_letter_code
_entity_poly.pdbx_strand_id
1 'polypeptide(L)'
;MSPGTDPTASASDVDYAVIEGGEVVYEMYGPQGPCASNLIGDELIIYHSTGTLKVCLSIVQTPVNPPACWRPGCDMICLFLSLHGDVEVAGTTRAGAGPDEVYLGALGDDHVELRLARQGHSIRVRARTCLLDYYEAYGYNPY
;
A
#
# COMPACT_ATOMS: atom_id res chain seq x y z
N MET A 1 1.62 -11.79 37.56
CA MET A 1 2.29 -11.64 36.25
C MET A 1 1.20 -11.35 35.25
N SER A 2 1.09 -10.10 34.81
CA SER A 2 0.13 -9.72 33.77
C SER A 2 0.74 -10.11 32.42
N PRO A 3 -0.02 -10.72 31.49
CA PRO A 3 0.50 -11.01 30.17
C PRO A 3 0.78 -9.69 29.46
N GLY A 4 1.99 -9.57 28.94
CA GLY A 4 2.42 -8.41 28.18
C GLY A 4 1.55 -8.23 26.95
N THR A 5 1.05 -7.02 26.77
CA THR A 5 0.75 -6.49 25.44
C THR A 5 2.06 -6.47 24.65
N ASP A 6 2.32 -7.53 23.90
CA ASP A 6 3.21 -7.42 22.75
C ASP A 6 2.71 -6.25 21.89
N PRO A 7 3.60 -5.36 21.41
CA PRO A 7 3.21 -4.34 20.47
C PRO A 7 2.77 -5.07 19.21
N THR A 8 1.45 -5.17 19.03
CA THR A 8 0.82 -5.64 17.81
C THR A 8 1.53 -4.97 16.65
N ALA A 9 2.05 -5.77 15.72
CA ALA A 9 2.59 -5.30 14.45
C ALA A 9 1.66 -4.20 13.92
N SER A 10 2.22 -3.03 13.60
CA SER A 10 1.46 -1.85 13.17
C SER A 10 0.38 -2.28 12.19
N ALA A 11 -0.88 -2.20 12.60
CA ALA A 11 -2.00 -2.45 11.71
C ALA A 11 -1.89 -1.44 10.58
N SER A 12 -1.80 -1.94 9.35
CA SER A 12 -2.02 -1.10 8.17
C SER A 12 -3.51 -0.75 8.17
N ASP A 13 -3.82 0.50 8.50
CA ASP A 13 -5.18 1.02 8.36
C ASP A 13 -5.44 1.28 6.87
N VAL A 14 -5.93 0.25 6.18
CA VAL A 14 -6.39 0.34 4.79
C VAL A 14 -7.90 0.51 4.78
N ASP A 15 -8.35 1.68 4.34
CA ASP A 15 -9.76 1.94 4.07
C ASP A 15 -10.10 1.48 2.65
N TYR A 16 -10.57 0.25 2.51
CA TYR A 16 -10.90 -0.32 1.20
C TYR A 16 -12.05 0.41 0.49
N ALA A 17 -12.88 1.17 1.22
CA ALA A 17 -14.02 1.87 0.63
C ALA A 17 -13.60 3.04 -0.27
N VAL A 18 -12.38 3.55 -0.12
CA VAL A 18 -11.87 4.69 -0.91
C VAL A 18 -11.10 4.26 -2.15
N ILE A 19 -10.96 2.94 -2.36
CA ILE A 19 -10.26 2.34 -3.48
C ILE A 19 -11.30 1.68 -4.37
N GLU A 20 -11.45 2.15 -5.60
CA GLU A 20 -12.24 1.42 -6.58
C GLU A 20 -11.55 0.07 -6.88
N GLY A 21 -12.28 -1.04 -6.67
CA GLY A 21 -11.72 -2.40 -6.71
C GLY A 21 -11.04 -2.84 -5.40
N GLY A 22 -11.15 -2.05 -4.33
CA GLY A 22 -10.52 -2.31 -3.03
C GLY A 22 -10.95 -3.61 -2.35
N GLU A 23 -12.14 -4.10 -2.67
CA GLU A 23 -12.65 -5.39 -2.19
C GLU A 23 -11.72 -6.55 -2.53
N VAL A 24 -11.01 -6.49 -3.66
CA VAL A 24 -10.05 -7.52 -4.06
C VAL A 24 -8.89 -7.60 -3.07
N VAL A 25 -8.41 -6.44 -2.59
CA VAL A 25 -7.32 -6.39 -1.59
C VAL A 25 -7.83 -6.82 -0.22
N TYR A 26 -9.06 -6.45 0.15
CA TYR A 26 -9.72 -6.95 1.36
C TYR A 26 -9.86 -8.47 1.36
N GLU A 27 -10.27 -9.07 0.25
CA GLU A 27 -10.39 -10.52 0.12
C GLU A 27 -9.04 -11.20 0.29
N MET A 28 -7.97 -10.63 -0.30
CA MET A 28 -6.62 -11.17 -0.25
C MET A 28 -6.00 -11.15 1.16
N TYR A 29 -6.11 -10.03 1.87
CA TYR A 29 -5.36 -9.80 3.11
C TYR A 29 -6.22 -9.61 4.36
N GLY A 30 -7.54 -9.53 4.20
CA GLY A 30 -8.48 -9.28 5.27
C GLY A 30 -8.52 -7.80 5.70
N PRO A 31 -9.25 -7.50 6.79
CA PRO A 31 -9.53 -6.13 7.21
C PRO A 31 -8.28 -5.32 7.59
N GLN A 32 -7.20 -6.00 7.96
CA GLN A 32 -5.94 -5.36 8.35
C GLN A 32 -5.02 -5.08 7.17
N GLY A 33 -5.29 -5.65 5.99
CA GLY A 33 -4.42 -5.48 4.83
C GLY A 33 -3.06 -6.17 4.94
N PRO A 34 -2.19 -5.96 3.94
CA PRO A 34 -0.84 -6.50 3.92
C PRO A 34 0.02 -5.82 4.99
N CYS A 35 0.91 -6.57 5.64
CA CYS A 35 1.81 -6.02 6.65
C CYS A 35 2.76 -5.00 6.02
N ALA A 36 2.84 -3.80 6.61
CA ALA A 36 3.65 -2.71 6.08
C ALA A 36 5.15 -3.06 5.95
N SER A 37 5.69 -3.89 6.86
CA SER A 37 7.10 -4.31 6.81
C SER A 37 7.44 -5.22 5.62
N ASN A 38 6.42 -5.88 5.05
CA ASN A 38 6.53 -6.74 3.87
C ASN A 38 6.46 -5.95 2.55
N LEU A 39 6.20 -4.64 2.59
CA LEU A 39 6.27 -3.78 1.41
C LEU A 39 7.74 -3.54 1.05
N ILE A 40 8.20 -3.95 -0.13
CA ILE A 40 9.62 -3.86 -0.52
C ILE A 40 9.96 -2.83 -1.58
N GLY A 41 8.97 -2.39 -2.34
CA GLY A 41 9.16 -1.48 -3.45
C GLY A 41 7.93 -0.63 -3.66
N ASP A 42 8.16 0.67 -3.68
CA ASP A 42 7.22 1.72 -4.03
C ASP A 42 7.76 2.47 -5.25
N GLU A 43 7.24 2.13 -6.43
CA GLU A 43 7.55 2.90 -7.64
C GLU A 43 6.49 3.97 -7.86
N LEU A 44 6.94 5.19 -8.15
CA LEU A 44 6.10 6.35 -8.41
C LEU A 44 6.26 6.82 -9.86
N ILE A 45 5.18 6.81 -10.65
CA ILE A 45 5.18 7.34 -12.01
C ILE A 45 4.15 8.48 -12.10
N ILE A 46 4.65 9.70 -12.36
CA ILE A 46 3.81 10.91 -12.48
C ILE A 46 3.52 11.19 -13.96
N TYR A 47 2.24 11.21 -14.34
CA TYR A 47 1.78 11.66 -15.65
C TYR A 47 1.23 13.09 -15.54
N HIS A 48 2.09 14.07 -15.82
CA HIS A 48 1.72 15.49 -15.67
C HIS A 48 0.58 15.93 -16.62
N SER A 49 0.46 15.33 -17.80
CA SER A 49 -0.59 15.69 -18.77
C SER A 49 -2.00 15.29 -18.33
N THR A 50 -2.12 14.30 -17.44
CA THR A 50 -3.41 13.75 -17.01
C THR A 50 -3.70 13.99 -15.53
N GLY A 51 -2.75 14.57 -14.77
CA GLY A 51 -2.90 14.71 -13.32
C GLY A 51 -2.99 13.34 -12.62
N THR A 52 -2.33 12.32 -13.18
CA THR A 52 -2.39 10.95 -12.67
C THR A 52 -1.06 10.57 -12.07
N LEU A 53 -1.12 9.87 -10.95
CA LEU A 53 0.03 9.26 -10.31
C LEU A 53 -0.18 7.77 -10.18
N LYS A 54 0.72 6.99 -10.78
CA LYS A 54 0.72 5.54 -10.60
C LYS A 54 1.70 5.15 -9.50
N VAL A 55 1.23 4.32 -8.59
CA VAL A 55 2.02 3.74 -7.50
C VAL A 55 2.02 2.23 -7.67
N CYS A 56 3.21 1.63 -7.75
CA CYS A 56 3.37 0.18 -7.67
C CYS A 56 3.76 -0.19 -6.24
N LEU A 57 2.94 -0.99 -5.56
CA LEU A 57 3.21 -1.53 -4.23
C LEU A 57 3.61 -2.99 -4.34
N SER A 58 4.88 -3.29 -4.07
CA SER A 58 5.41 -4.66 -4.07
C SER A 58 5.37 -5.25 -2.66
N ILE A 59 4.51 -6.24 -2.42
CA ILE A 59 4.24 -6.81 -1.09
C ILE A 59 4.72 -8.26 -1.04
N VAL A 60 5.80 -8.52 -0.31
CA VAL A 60 6.35 -9.88 -0.07
C VAL A 60 5.59 -10.54 1.08
N GLN A 61 4.37 -10.94 0.78
CA GLN A 61 3.51 -11.62 1.73
C GLN A 61 2.54 -12.52 0.98
N THR A 62 2.47 -13.78 1.40
CA THR A 62 1.41 -14.69 0.93
C THR A 62 0.04 -14.17 1.39
N PRO A 63 -0.90 -13.91 0.46
CA PRO A 63 -2.27 -13.54 0.83
C PRO A 63 -2.94 -14.64 1.65
N VAL A 64 -3.84 -14.24 2.55
CA VAL A 64 -4.70 -15.18 3.30
C VAL A 64 -5.62 -15.94 2.34
N ASN A 65 -6.17 -15.23 1.35
CA ASN A 65 -6.87 -15.83 0.22
C ASN A 65 -6.13 -15.46 -1.08
N PRO A 66 -5.25 -16.34 -1.58
CA PRO A 66 -4.49 -16.07 -2.80
C PRO A 66 -5.41 -15.85 -4.01
N PRO A 67 -5.16 -14.80 -4.83
CA PRO A 67 -5.94 -14.55 -6.03
C PRO A 67 -5.69 -15.63 -7.09
N ALA A 68 -6.55 -15.72 -8.09
CA ALA A 68 -6.44 -16.72 -9.16
C ALA A 68 -5.12 -16.68 -9.95
N CYS A 69 -4.43 -15.52 -9.99
CA CYS A 69 -3.13 -15.38 -10.63
C CYS A 69 -1.97 -15.94 -9.80
N TRP A 70 -2.18 -16.26 -8.51
CA TRP A 70 -1.14 -16.77 -7.61
C TRP A 70 -0.77 -18.22 -7.96
N ARG A 71 0.51 -18.48 -8.21
CA ARG A 71 1.03 -19.79 -8.63
C ARG A 71 2.04 -20.34 -7.61
N PRO A 72 2.31 -21.66 -7.63
CA PRO A 72 3.43 -22.22 -6.88
C PRO A 72 4.73 -21.49 -7.22
N GLY A 73 5.45 -21.03 -6.20
CA GLY A 73 6.68 -20.23 -6.36
C GLY A 73 6.47 -18.72 -6.34
N CYS A 74 5.23 -18.23 -6.36
CA CYS A 74 4.95 -16.83 -6.02
C CYS A 74 5.11 -16.61 -4.51
N ASP A 75 5.67 -15.47 -4.14
CA ASP A 75 5.87 -15.01 -2.76
C ASP A 75 5.57 -13.51 -2.60
N MET A 76 5.27 -12.82 -3.71
CA MET A 76 5.01 -11.40 -3.76
C MET A 76 3.80 -11.09 -4.65
N ILE A 77 3.05 -10.05 -4.28
CA ILE A 77 2.08 -9.42 -5.18
C ILE A 77 2.49 -7.98 -5.44
N CYS A 78 2.31 -7.51 -6.67
CA CYS A 78 2.39 -6.11 -7.04
C CYS A 78 0.98 -5.56 -7.22
N LEU A 79 0.63 -4.52 -6.49
CA LEU A 79 -0.61 -3.76 -6.67
C LEU A 79 -0.31 -2.46 -7.40
N PHE A 80 -1.04 -2.19 -8.48
CA PHE A 80 -0.86 -0.98 -9.28
C PHE A 80 -2.04 -0.05 -9.03
N LEU A 81 -1.78 1.03 -8.31
CA LEU A 81 -2.77 2.02 -7.94
C LEU A 81 -2.62 3.25 -8.84
N SER A 82 -3.73 3.80 -9.31
CA SER A 82 -3.76 5.08 -10.00
C SER A 82 -4.50 6.10 -9.12
N LEU A 83 -3.79 7.14 -8.68
CA LEU A 83 -4.34 8.27 -7.94
C LEU A 83 -4.59 9.43 -8.89
N HIS A 84 -5.81 9.98 -8.89
CA HIS A 84 -6.27 10.95 -9.90
C HIS A 84 -6.70 12.28 -9.24
N GLY A 85 -6.51 13.38 -9.96
CA GLY A 85 -6.97 14.71 -9.57
C GLY A 85 -5.82 15.62 -9.14
N ASP A 86 -6.06 16.43 -8.11
CA ASP A 86 -5.03 17.32 -7.54
C ASP A 86 -4.03 16.46 -6.75
N VAL A 87 -2.99 15.97 -7.45
CA VAL A 87 -1.98 15.09 -6.85
C VAL A 87 -0.89 15.90 -6.17
N GLU A 88 -0.78 15.79 -4.85
CA GLU A 88 0.34 16.34 -4.07
C GLU A 88 1.27 15.20 -3.63
N VAL A 89 2.57 15.32 -3.89
CA VAL A 89 3.59 14.36 -3.44
C VAL A 89 4.59 15.05 -2.51
N ALA A 90 4.66 14.60 -1.27
CA ALA A 90 5.66 15.05 -0.30
C ALA A 90 6.52 13.87 0.15
N GLY A 91 7.81 13.91 -0.18
CA GLY A 91 8.81 12.97 0.33
C GLY A 91 9.56 13.59 1.51
N THR A 92 9.68 12.88 2.64
CA THR A 92 10.56 13.30 3.73
C THR A 92 11.50 12.17 4.13
N THR A 93 12.80 12.46 4.15
CA THR A 93 13.77 11.65 4.90
C THR A 93 13.67 12.07 6.36
N ARG A 94 13.00 11.28 7.20
CA ARG A 94 12.87 11.61 8.62
C ARG A 94 13.90 10.79 9.40
N ALA A 95 14.94 11.45 9.90
CA ALA A 95 15.83 10.83 10.88
C ALA A 95 15.01 10.46 12.12
N GLY A 96 14.91 9.16 12.44
CA GLY A 96 14.05 8.64 13.51
C GLY A 96 12.56 8.52 13.14
N ALA A 97 12.24 8.25 11.86
CA ALA A 97 10.85 8.04 11.42
C ALA A 97 10.14 6.97 12.26
N GLY A 98 8.82 7.15 12.42
CA GLY A 98 7.94 6.22 13.11
C GLY A 98 7.91 4.81 12.47
N PRO A 99 7.05 3.91 12.97
CA PRO A 99 6.98 2.54 12.47
C PRO A 99 6.74 2.50 10.95
N ASP A 100 7.15 1.40 10.31
CA ASP A 100 6.78 1.11 8.93
C ASP A 100 5.25 1.24 8.79
N GLU A 101 4.80 1.93 7.74
CA GLU A 101 3.41 2.33 7.57
C GLU A 101 2.98 2.13 6.12
N VAL A 102 1.80 1.53 5.95
CA VAL A 102 0.99 1.61 4.74
C VAL A 102 -0.37 2.09 5.21
N TYR A 103 -0.71 3.32 4.84
CA TYR A 103 -2.00 3.92 5.15
C TYR A 103 -2.64 4.40 3.85
N LEU A 104 -3.89 4.01 3.63
CA LEU A 104 -4.69 4.47 2.51
C LEU A 104 -6.09 4.76 3.02
N GLY A 105 -6.49 6.03 3.02
CA GLY A 105 -7.75 6.44 3.62
C GLY A 105 -8.28 7.79 3.15
N ALA A 106 -9.53 8.06 3.50
CA ALA A 106 -10.17 9.34 3.23
C ALA A 106 -9.61 10.44 4.14
N LEU A 107 -9.37 11.61 3.54
CA LEU A 107 -9.30 12.89 4.20
C LEU A 107 -10.71 13.49 4.22
N GLY A 108 -11.07 14.19 5.30
CA GLY A 108 -12.40 14.80 5.49
C GLY A 108 -12.82 15.86 4.45
N ASP A 109 -12.01 16.09 3.41
CA ASP A 109 -12.19 17.10 2.37
C ASP A 109 -12.39 16.46 0.97
N ASP A 110 -13.02 15.29 0.86
CA ASP A 110 -13.20 14.52 -0.39
C ASP A 110 -11.90 14.11 -1.10
N HIS A 111 -10.82 13.95 -0.33
CA HIS A 111 -9.54 13.49 -0.85
C HIS A 111 -9.17 12.13 -0.27
N VAL A 112 -8.37 11.38 -1.02
CA VAL A 112 -7.73 10.13 -0.59
C VAL A 112 -6.27 10.45 -0.30
N GLU A 113 -5.75 9.94 0.82
CA GLU A 113 -4.34 10.01 1.19
C GLU A 113 -3.73 8.62 1.19
N LEU A 114 -2.64 8.44 0.44
CA LEU A 114 -1.73 7.31 0.54
C LEU A 114 -0.48 7.76 1.28
N ARG A 115 -0.12 7.05 2.35
CA ARG A 115 1.15 7.22 3.05
C ARG A 115 1.90 5.90 3.07
N LEU A 116 3.14 5.97 2.65
CA LEU A 116 4.09 4.87 2.70
C LEU A 116 5.25 5.34 3.59
N ALA A 117 5.60 4.55 4.60
CA ALA A 117 6.80 4.77 5.38
C ALA A 117 7.56 3.45 5.53
N ARG A 118 8.85 3.48 5.23
CA ARG A 118 9.73 2.33 5.40
C ARG A 118 11.15 2.77 5.66
N GLN A 119 11.79 2.16 6.67
CA GLN A 119 13.23 2.30 6.92
C GLN A 119 13.72 3.77 6.96
N GLY A 120 12.94 4.69 7.52
CA GLY A 120 13.32 6.12 7.62
C GLY A 120 12.92 7.00 6.42
N HIS A 121 12.34 6.40 5.39
CA HIS A 121 11.78 7.10 4.23
C HIS A 121 10.27 7.17 4.34
N SER A 122 9.68 8.28 3.95
CA SER A 122 8.22 8.36 3.79
C SER A 122 7.81 9.16 2.57
N ILE A 123 6.73 8.70 1.93
CA ILE A 123 6.03 9.36 0.85
C ILE A 123 4.59 9.56 1.29
N ARG A 124 4.09 10.77 1.09
CA ARG A 124 2.67 11.09 1.19
C ARG A 124 2.17 11.51 -0.18
N VAL A 125 1.05 10.94 -0.59
CA VAL A 125 0.31 11.27 -1.79
C VAL A 125 -1.11 11.66 -1.40
N ARG A 126 -1.61 12.77 -1.93
CA ARG A 126 -3.03 13.15 -1.84
C ARG A 126 -3.63 13.21 -3.22
N ALA A 127 -4.87 12.77 -3.38
CA ALA A 127 -5.60 12.78 -4.64
C ALA A 127 -7.11 12.84 -4.38
N ARG A 128 -7.93 13.00 -5.42
CA ARG A 128 -9.40 12.97 -5.26
C ARG A 128 -9.97 11.55 -5.29
N THR A 129 -9.39 10.69 -6.11
CA THR A 129 -9.84 9.29 -6.24
C THR A 129 -8.63 8.35 -6.35
N CYS A 130 -8.83 7.09 -5.91
CA CYS A 130 -7.85 6.02 -6.03
C CYS A 130 -8.48 4.80 -6.71
N LEU A 131 -7.87 4.33 -7.79
CA LEU A 131 -8.28 3.16 -8.56
C LEU A 131 -7.22 2.07 -8.46
N LEU A 132 -7.61 0.84 -8.13
CA LEU A 132 -6.77 -0.33 -8.37
C LEU A 132 -6.81 -0.69 -9.87
N ASP A 133 -5.76 -0.32 -10.60
CA ASP A 133 -5.68 -0.46 -12.06
C ASP A 133 -5.49 -1.94 -12.45
N TYR A 134 -4.54 -2.62 -11.80
CA TYR A 134 -4.33 -4.06 -11.93
C TYR A 134 -3.46 -4.59 -10.79
N TYR A 135 -3.35 -5.92 -10.69
CA TYR A 135 -2.45 -6.60 -9.76
C TYR A 135 -1.87 -7.87 -10.37
N GLU A 136 -0.66 -8.24 -9.96
CA GLU A 136 0.02 -9.43 -10.47
C GLU A 136 0.86 -10.12 -9.39
N ALA A 137 0.85 -11.45 -9.39
CA ALA A 137 1.64 -12.28 -8.48
C ALA A 137 3.00 -12.61 -9.11
N TYR A 138 4.07 -12.39 -8.34
CA TYR A 138 5.45 -12.59 -8.75
C TYR A 138 6.19 -13.53 -7.78
N GLY A 139 7.27 -14.13 -8.28
CA GLY A 139 8.30 -14.74 -7.44
C GLY A 139 9.43 -13.74 -7.25
N TYR A 140 9.76 -13.45 -6.00
CA TYR A 140 10.83 -12.58 -5.57
C TYR A 140 12.09 -13.42 -5.40
N ASN A 141 13.05 -13.23 -6.31
CA ASN A 141 14.38 -13.79 -6.15
C ASN A 141 15.31 -12.69 -5.60
N PRO A 142 15.73 -12.77 -4.32
CA PRO A 142 16.65 -11.78 -3.73
C PRO A 142 18.09 -11.88 -4.25
N TYR A 143 18.37 -12.74 -5.24
CA TYR A 143 19.70 -13.03 -5.79
C TYR A 143 19.78 -12.86 -7.30
#